data_AF-H3BYF4-F1
#
_entry.id   AF-H3BYF4-F1
#
_cell.length_a   1.000
_cell.length_b   1.000
_cell.length_c   1.000
_cell.angle_alpha   90.00
_cell.angle_beta   90.00
_cell.angle_gamma   90.00
#
_symmetry.space_group_name_H-M   'P 1'
#
loop_
_entity.id
_entity.type
_entity.pdbx_description
1 polymer ?
#
loop_
_entity_poly.entity_id
_entity_poly.type
_entity_poly.pdbx_seq_one_letter_code
_entity_poly.pdbx_strand_id
1 'polypeptide(L)'
;PLDPTIPEEGPSAPPPGWLHPVHGYQGHGGGEGQDPLYPPPPAYNPRPEEDRNTSVPHVRVPAVSEDQAREALLRYVESKWRYSSKPARNLTFRQLQPIIVYRYRLETFTETRTSSWNFEVYNGQPVDGAQFGDCPPPWEVSLPTPQMFTDKVETRRVPHSSIVK
;
A
#
# COMPACT_ATOMS: atom_id res chain seq x y z
N PRO A 1 -15.23 -5.90 -52.99
CA PRO A 1 -14.52 -4.74 -52.41
C PRO A 1 -15.43 -4.05 -51.40
N LEU A 2 -15.08 -4.12 -50.11
CA LEU A 2 -15.84 -3.49 -49.04
C LEU A 2 -15.61 -1.97 -49.06
N ASP A 3 -16.68 -1.21 -48.84
CA ASP A 3 -16.71 0.26 -48.88
C ASP A 3 -15.81 0.85 -47.77
N PRO A 4 -14.84 1.72 -48.09
CA PRO A 4 -13.86 2.26 -47.14
C PRO A 4 -14.40 3.37 -46.21
N THR A 5 -15.71 3.62 -46.20
CA THR A 5 -16.33 4.70 -45.42
C THR A 5 -17.04 4.24 -44.14
N ILE A 6 -17.06 2.94 -43.85
CA ILE A 6 -17.63 2.42 -42.60
C ILE A 6 -16.59 2.63 -41.49
N PRO A 7 -16.85 3.45 -40.46
CA PRO A 7 -15.97 3.49 -39.29
C PRO A 7 -15.93 2.09 -38.69
N GLU A 8 -14.72 1.57 -38.45
CA GLU A 8 -14.53 0.30 -37.76
C GLU A 8 -15.33 0.36 -36.45
N GLU A 9 -16.45 -0.37 -36.41
CA GLU A 9 -17.31 -0.44 -35.24
C GLU A 9 -16.53 -1.25 -34.21
N GLY A 10 -15.73 -0.52 -33.43
CA GLY A 10 -14.94 -1.07 -32.34
C GLY A 10 -15.84 -1.83 -31.36
N PRO A 11 -15.28 -2.76 -30.59
CA PRO A 11 -16.06 -3.64 -29.71
C PRO A 11 -16.99 -2.83 -28.81
N SER A 12 -18.29 -2.97 -29.04
CA SER A 12 -19.32 -2.35 -28.23
C SER A 12 -19.41 -3.10 -26.89
N ALA A 13 -19.38 -2.35 -25.78
CA ALA A 13 -19.56 -2.95 -24.46
C ALA A 13 -20.94 -3.65 -24.40
N PRO A 14 -21.04 -4.86 -23.82
CA PRO A 14 -22.30 -5.57 -23.77
C PRO A 14 -23.33 -4.79 -22.94
N PRO A 15 -24.63 -4.89 -23.26
CA PRO A 15 -25.70 -4.19 -22.55
C PRO A 15 -25.68 -4.47 -21.04
N PRO A 16 -26.11 -3.51 -20.19
CA PRO A 16 -26.27 -3.75 -18.76
C PRO A 16 -27.14 -4.98 -18.49
N GLY A 17 -26.66 -5.90 -17.64
CA GLY A 17 -27.37 -7.15 -17.31
C GLY A 17 -27.07 -8.35 -18.22
N TRP A 18 -26.22 -8.20 -19.25
CA TRP A 18 -25.79 -9.35 -20.05
C TRP A 18 -24.82 -10.29 -19.33
N LEU A 19 -24.06 -9.81 -18.36
CA LEU A 19 -23.05 -10.64 -17.70
C LEU A 19 -23.70 -11.36 -16.52
N HIS A 20 -23.60 -12.70 -16.50
CA HIS A 20 -24.11 -13.47 -15.37
C HIS A 20 -23.35 -13.09 -14.10
N PRO A 21 -24.01 -13.02 -12.94
CA PRO A 21 -23.32 -12.79 -11.68
C PRO A 21 -22.29 -13.89 -11.44
N VAL A 22 -21.04 -13.49 -11.23
CA VAL A 22 -19.98 -14.41 -10.81
C VAL A 22 -20.10 -14.58 -9.29
N HIS A 23 -20.21 -15.82 -8.83
CA HIS A 23 -20.37 -16.13 -7.42
C HIS A 23 -19.22 -15.51 -6.60
N GLY A 24 -19.54 -14.81 -5.50
CA GLY A 24 -18.55 -14.12 -4.66
C GLY A 24 -18.14 -12.71 -5.11
N TYR A 25 -18.51 -12.29 -6.33
CA TYR A 25 -18.23 -10.94 -6.87
C TYR A 25 -19.47 -10.03 -6.89
N GLN A 26 -20.57 -10.48 -6.25
CA GLN A 26 -21.69 -9.63 -5.89
C GLN A 26 -21.29 -8.80 -4.66
N GLY A 27 -20.66 -7.65 -4.88
CA GLY A 27 -20.31 -6.74 -3.79
C GLY A 27 -21.54 -6.22 -3.04
N HIS A 28 -21.29 -5.66 -1.85
CA HIS A 28 -22.30 -4.88 -1.14
C HIS A 28 -22.37 -3.50 -1.80
N GLY A 29 -23.57 -3.11 -2.25
CA GLY A 29 -23.78 -2.01 -3.19
C GLY A 29 -23.14 -0.67 -2.80
N GLY A 30 -22.30 -0.13 -3.69
CA GLY A 30 -22.30 1.30 -3.99
C GLY A 30 -23.28 1.53 -5.14
N GLY A 31 -23.96 2.68 -5.18
CA GLY A 31 -24.98 2.99 -6.21
C GLY A 31 -24.48 2.84 -7.66
N GLU A 32 -25.41 2.99 -8.62
CA GLU A 32 -25.13 2.87 -10.06
C GLU A 32 -23.79 3.53 -10.46
N GLY A 33 -22.84 2.71 -10.92
CA GLY A 33 -21.54 3.16 -11.42
C GLY A 33 -20.34 3.06 -10.47
N GLN A 34 -20.45 2.44 -9.29
CA GLN A 34 -19.31 2.18 -8.40
C GLN A 34 -18.88 0.71 -8.41
N ASP A 35 -17.56 0.47 -8.39
CA ASP A 35 -17.02 -0.88 -8.29
C ASP A 35 -17.38 -1.51 -6.93
N PRO A 36 -17.75 -2.80 -6.90
CA PRO A 36 -18.05 -3.52 -5.68
C PRO A 36 -16.87 -3.53 -4.70
N LEU A 37 -17.16 -3.18 -3.44
CA LEU A 37 -16.23 -3.33 -2.31
C LEU A 37 -16.48 -4.65 -1.58
N TYR A 38 -15.38 -5.28 -1.14
CA TYR A 38 -15.42 -6.57 -0.46
C TYR A 38 -15.05 -6.44 1.02
N PRO A 39 -15.85 -7.01 1.94
CA PRO A 39 -15.52 -6.96 3.37
C PRO A 39 -14.21 -7.72 3.62
N PRO A 40 -13.31 -7.19 4.45
CA PRO A 40 -12.04 -7.85 4.75
C PRO A 40 -12.25 -9.21 5.40
N PRO A 41 -11.29 -10.15 5.26
CA PRO A 41 -11.34 -11.42 5.97
C PRO A 41 -11.32 -11.18 7.49
N PRO A 42 -11.74 -12.17 8.30
CA PRO A 42 -11.67 -12.08 9.76
C PRO A 42 -10.27 -11.63 10.22
N ALA A 43 -10.25 -10.74 11.21
CA ALA A 43 -8.99 -10.20 11.74
C ALA A 43 -8.05 -11.35 12.13
N TYR A 44 -6.85 -11.34 11.54
CA TYR A 44 -5.79 -12.23 11.95
C TYR A 44 -5.37 -11.85 13.37
N ASN A 45 -5.51 -12.78 14.30
CA ASN A 45 -4.93 -12.65 15.63
C ASN A 45 -3.52 -13.23 15.57
N PRO A 46 -2.46 -12.42 15.46
CA PRO A 46 -1.11 -12.95 15.49
C PRO A 46 -0.92 -13.69 16.81
N ARG A 47 -0.42 -14.93 16.72
CA ARG A 47 0.17 -15.55 17.90
C ARG A 47 1.32 -14.65 18.35
N PRO A 48 1.52 -14.45 19.67
CA PRO A 48 2.71 -13.77 20.15
C PRO A 48 3.93 -14.46 19.51
N GLU A 49 4.64 -13.76 18.64
CA GLU A 49 5.91 -14.25 18.12
C GLU A 49 6.86 -14.37 19.33
N GLU A 50 7.19 -15.59 19.71
CA GLU A 50 8.16 -15.86 20.79
C GLU A 50 9.55 -15.33 20.44
N ASP A 51 9.83 -15.14 19.14
CA ASP A 51 11.13 -14.74 18.63
C ASP A 51 11.10 -13.32 18.04
N ARG A 52 10.83 -12.34 18.90
CA ARG A 52 11.30 -10.99 18.60
C ARG A 52 12.73 -10.92 19.08
N ASN A 53 13.65 -10.77 18.14
CA ASN A 53 14.94 -10.12 18.38
C ASN A 53 14.68 -8.72 18.99
N THR A 54 14.36 -8.68 20.28
CA THR A 54 14.42 -7.50 21.15
C THR A 54 15.87 -7.19 21.53
N SER A 55 16.83 -7.76 20.79
CA SER A 55 18.22 -7.35 20.80
C SER A 55 18.29 -5.91 20.35
N VAL A 56 18.21 -5.02 21.33
CA VAL A 56 18.55 -3.62 21.17
C VAL A 56 19.99 -3.59 20.64
N PRO A 57 20.25 -3.03 19.44
CA PRO A 57 21.59 -3.01 18.89
C PRO A 57 22.50 -2.28 19.89
N HIS A 58 23.71 -2.80 20.09
CA HIS A 58 24.69 -2.12 20.91
C HIS A 58 25.16 -0.86 20.18
N VAL A 59 24.52 0.28 20.48
CA VAL A 59 24.87 1.58 19.89
C VAL A 59 25.98 2.21 20.72
N ARG A 60 27.15 2.40 20.11
CA ARG A 60 28.20 3.25 20.68
C ARG A 60 27.83 4.70 20.44
N VAL A 61 27.42 5.40 21.49
CA VAL A 61 27.16 6.84 21.41
C VAL A 61 28.51 7.57 21.37
N PRO A 62 28.78 8.41 20.36
CA PRO A 62 30.01 9.19 20.32
C PRO A 62 30.07 10.14 21.52
N ALA A 63 31.23 10.22 22.14
CA ALA A 63 31.47 11.22 23.17
C ALA A 63 31.50 12.61 22.51
N VAL A 64 30.70 13.53 23.03
CA VAL A 64 30.68 14.93 22.59
C VAL A 64 31.51 15.74 23.56
N SER A 65 32.52 16.46 23.06
CA SER A 65 33.31 17.36 23.89
C SER A 65 32.55 18.64 24.23
N GLU A 66 32.98 19.36 25.26
CA GLU A 66 32.37 20.63 25.63
C GLU A 66 32.43 21.65 24.48
N ASP A 67 33.56 21.74 23.80
CA ASP A 67 33.74 22.66 22.66
C ASP A 67 32.75 22.35 21.53
N GLN A 68 32.56 21.07 21.21
CA GLN A 68 31.59 20.64 20.19
C GLN A 68 30.16 20.96 20.60
N ALA A 69 29.79 20.69 21.86
CA ALA A 69 28.46 21.02 22.39
C ALA A 69 28.21 22.54 22.37
N ARG A 70 29.22 23.32 22.73
CA ARG A 70 29.16 24.80 22.75
C ARG A 70 28.99 25.37 21.35
N GLU A 71 29.81 24.92 20.41
CA GLU A 71 29.76 25.37 19.02
C GLU A 71 28.39 25.04 18.39
N ALA A 72 27.88 23.83 18.62
CA ALA A 72 26.56 23.42 18.13
C ALA A 72 25.43 24.27 18.73
N LEU A 73 25.49 24.56 20.03
CA LEU A 73 24.52 25.41 20.70
C LEU A 73 24.57 26.86 20.18
N LEU A 74 25.77 27.40 19.94
CA LEU A 74 25.94 28.73 19.36
C LEU A 74 25.34 28.81 17.96
N ARG A 75 25.65 27.83 17.09
CA ARG A 75 25.07 27.74 15.74
C ARG A 75 23.54 27.68 15.79
N TYR A 76 22.97 26.89 16.71
CA TYR A 76 21.53 26.80 16.88
C TYR A 76 20.92 28.15 17.28
N VAL A 77 21.51 28.83 18.26
CA VAL A 77 21.01 30.11 18.76
C VAL A 77 21.13 31.21 17.70
N GLU A 78 22.22 31.25 16.95
CA GLU A 78 22.43 32.22 15.85
C GLU A 78 21.43 32.01 14.70
N SER A 79 20.94 30.78 14.48
CA SER A 79 19.88 30.51 13.49
C SER A 79 18.50 31.09 13.87
N LYS A 80 18.33 31.59 15.10
CA LYS A 80 17.06 32.10 15.62
C LYS A 80 17.15 33.61 15.82
N TRP A 81 16.50 34.38 14.96
CA TRP A 81 16.53 35.86 14.96
C TRP A 81 16.12 36.52 16.29
N ARG A 82 15.36 35.83 17.15
CA ARG A 82 14.90 36.33 18.47
C ARG A 82 15.81 35.94 19.62
N TYR A 83 16.80 35.09 19.42
CA TYR A 83 17.61 34.59 20.51
C TYR A 83 18.88 35.43 20.66
N SER A 84 19.24 35.75 21.90
CA SER A 84 20.55 36.30 22.19
C SER A 84 21.57 35.17 22.28
N SER A 85 22.75 35.35 21.68
CA SER A 85 23.88 34.42 21.84
C SER A 85 24.63 34.58 23.16
N LYS A 86 24.38 35.66 23.93
CA LYS A 86 25.07 35.92 25.21
C LYS A 86 24.95 34.76 26.22
N PRO A 87 23.76 34.17 26.48
CA PRO A 87 23.64 33.04 27.39
C PRO A 87 24.39 31.79 26.88
N ALA A 88 24.32 31.51 25.58
CA ALA A 88 25.01 30.38 24.94
C ALA A 88 26.55 30.49 25.06
N ARG A 89 27.09 31.70 24.95
CA ARG A 89 28.53 31.96 25.10
C ARG A 89 28.99 31.82 26.56
N ASN A 90 28.19 32.29 27.50
CA ASN A 90 28.62 32.44 28.89
C ASN A 90 28.23 31.28 29.81
N LEU A 91 27.41 30.33 29.36
CA LEU A 91 27.05 29.18 30.20
C LEU A 91 28.25 28.25 30.43
N THR A 92 28.31 27.67 31.61
CA THR A 92 29.28 26.63 31.98
C THR A 92 28.59 25.28 31.93
N PHE A 93 29.14 24.34 31.16
CA PHE A 93 28.62 22.97 31.16
C PHE A 93 29.03 22.29 32.47
N ARG A 94 28.04 21.96 33.30
CA ARG A 94 28.28 21.23 34.56
C ARG A 94 28.42 19.73 34.31
N GLN A 95 27.64 19.21 33.36
CA GLN A 95 27.59 17.81 33.01
C GLN A 95 27.12 17.66 31.57
N LEU A 96 27.75 16.76 30.83
CA LEU A 96 27.34 16.34 29.49
C LEU A 96 27.04 14.85 29.54
N GLN A 97 25.75 14.49 29.50
CA GLN A 97 25.31 13.10 29.52
C GLN A 97 24.66 12.72 28.19
N PRO A 98 25.15 11.69 27.49
CA PRO A 98 24.44 11.14 26.34
C PRO A 98 23.18 10.40 26.82
N ILE A 99 22.06 10.62 26.13
CA ILE A 99 20.81 9.90 26.34
C ILE A 99 20.46 9.16 25.05
N ILE A 100 20.21 7.85 25.15
CA ILE A 100 19.78 7.03 24.03
C ILE A 100 18.25 7.00 24.02
N VAL A 101 17.65 7.37 22.88
CA VAL A 101 16.20 7.35 22.69
C VAL A 101 15.85 6.43 21.53
N TYR A 102 14.97 5.46 21.77
CA TYR A 102 14.42 4.60 20.72
C TYR A 102 13.14 5.22 20.19
N ARG A 103 13.13 5.58 18.90
CA ARG A 103 11.94 6.09 18.21
C ARG A 103 11.35 4.98 17.35
N TYR A 104 10.23 4.44 17.78
CA TYR A 104 9.46 3.48 16.99
C TYR A 104 8.44 4.24 16.13
N ARG A 105 8.26 3.79 14.90
CA ARG A 105 7.16 4.21 14.03
C ARG A 105 6.28 2.99 13.80
N LEU A 106 5.04 3.05 14.26
CA LEU A 106 4.04 2.04 13.93
C LEU A 106 3.35 2.49 12.65
N GLU A 107 3.44 1.68 11.61
CA GLU A 107 2.71 1.89 10.36
C GLU A 107 1.71 0.76 10.20
N THR A 108 0.45 1.13 9.95
CA THR A 108 -0.62 0.18 9.66
C THR A 108 -0.91 0.28 8.16
N PHE A 109 -0.92 -0.86 7.48
CA PHE A 109 -1.28 -0.96 6.07
C PHE A 109 -2.67 -1.56 5.97
N THR A 110 -3.47 -1.00 5.08
CA THR A 110 -4.82 -1.48 4.78
C THR A 110 -4.86 -1.94 3.33
N GLU A 111 -5.50 -3.07 3.09
CA GLU A 111 -5.77 -3.56 1.74
C GLU A 111 -7.26 -3.38 1.42
N THR A 112 -7.54 -2.89 0.22
CA THR A 112 -8.90 -2.82 -0.34
C THR A 112 -8.90 -3.55 -1.67
N ARG A 113 -9.89 -4.42 -1.89
CA ARG A 113 -10.11 -5.10 -3.16
C ARG A 113 -11.41 -4.61 -3.80
N THR A 114 -11.34 -4.35 -5.10
CA THR A 114 -12.48 -4.06 -5.98
C THR A 114 -12.37 -4.91 -7.23
N SER A 115 -13.45 -5.02 -7.99
CA SER A 115 -13.43 -5.73 -9.27
C SER A 115 -14.34 -5.05 -10.27
N SER A 116 -13.93 -5.06 -11.53
CA SER A 116 -14.74 -4.60 -12.64
C SER A 116 -14.66 -5.58 -13.81
N TRP A 117 -15.66 -5.54 -14.69
CA TRP A 117 -15.61 -6.28 -15.94
C TRP A 117 -14.66 -5.58 -16.92
N ASN A 118 -13.84 -6.38 -17.59
CA ASN A 118 -12.98 -5.93 -18.67
C ASN A 118 -13.35 -6.68 -19.95
N PHE A 119 -13.37 -5.98 -21.08
CA PHE A 119 -13.82 -6.49 -22.38
C PHE A 119 -12.68 -6.44 -23.39
N GLU A 120 -12.48 -7.55 -24.10
CA GLU A 120 -11.49 -7.66 -25.17
C GLU A 120 -12.06 -8.49 -26.33
N VAL A 121 -11.57 -8.25 -27.54
CA VAL A 121 -12.04 -8.96 -28.75
C VAL A 121 -11.60 -10.42 -28.70
N TYR A 122 -12.55 -11.34 -28.89
CA TYR A 122 -12.26 -12.77 -28.96
C TYR A 122 -11.79 -13.18 -30.36
N ASN A 123 -10.49 -13.48 -30.47
CA ASN A 123 -9.85 -13.93 -31.72
C ASN A 123 -9.54 -15.44 -31.73
N GLY A 124 -10.31 -16.27 -31.00
CA GLY A 124 -10.03 -17.70 -30.85
C GLY A 124 -8.95 -18.06 -29.82
N GLN A 125 -8.60 -17.10 -28.96
CA GLN A 125 -7.63 -17.30 -27.86
C GLN A 125 -8.21 -18.23 -26.78
N PRO A 126 -7.40 -18.93 -25.98
CA PRO A 126 -7.92 -19.70 -24.85
C PRO A 126 -8.64 -18.79 -23.82
N VAL A 127 -9.79 -19.24 -23.34
CA VAL A 127 -10.64 -18.49 -22.38
C VAL A 127 -10.66 -19.23 -21.06
N ASP A 128 -10.11 -18.59 -20.03
CA ASP A 128 -10.11 -19.13 -18.68
C ASP A 128 -11.47 -18.90 -17.98
N GLY A 129 -12.43 -19.75 -18.31
CA GLY A 129 -13.78 -19.74 -17.74
C GLY A 129 -14.03 -20.88 -16.76
N ALA A 130 -15.28 -21.02 -16.33
CA ALA A 130 -15.72 -21.99 -15.32
C ALA A 130 -15.42 -23.47 -15.64
N GLN A 131 -15.11 -23.80 -16.90
CA GLN A 131 -14.70 -25.14 -17.30
C GLN A 131 -13.32 -25.55 -16.75
N PHE A 132 -12.50 -24.58 -16.29
CA PHE A 132 -11.17 -24.82 -15.75
C PHE A 132 -11.13 -24.83 -14.21
N GLY A 133 -12.24 -24.52 -13.55
CA GLY A 133 -12.35 -24.52 -12.09
C GLY A 133 -13.42 -23.56 -11.57
N ASP A 134 -13.58 -23.55 -10.26
CA ASP A 134 -14.44 -22.58 -9.58
C ASP A 134 -13.75 -21.21 -9.50
N CYS A 135 -14.53 -20.15 -9.71
CA CYS A 135 -14.05 -18.79 -9.54
C CYS A 135 -13.74 -18.53 -8.05
N PRO A 136 -12.50 -18.16 -7.68
CA PRO A 136 -12.14 -17.92 -6.29
C PRO A 136 -12.82 -16.65 -5.78
N PRO A 137 -13.21 -16.55 -4.50
CA PRO A 137 -13.70 -15.30 -3.95
C PRO A 137 -12.61 -14.21 -3.94
N PRO A 138 -12.98 -12.92 -3.86
CA PRO A 138 -12.07 -11.80 -4.02
C PRO A 138 -10.79 -11.84 -3.17
N TRP A 139 -10.87 -12.35 -1.93
CA TRP A 139 -9.73 -12.46 -1.00
C TRP A 139 -8.87 -13.70 -1.20
N GLU A 140 -9.34 -14.70 -1.95
CA GLU A 140 -8.58 -15.91 -2.30
C GLU A 140 -7.82 -15.76 -3.63
N VAL A 141 -8.04 -14.66 -4.37
CA VAL A 141 -7.21 -14.31 -5.53
C VAL A 141 -5.77 -14.10 -5.06
N SER A 142 -4.86 -14.92 -5.61
CA SER A 142 -3.43 -14.84 -5.32
C SER A 142 -2.83 -13.55 -5.86
N LEU A 143 -2.27 -12.74 -4.96
CA LEU A 143 -1.51 -11.54 -5.27
C LEU A 143 -0.07 -11.70 -4.77
N PRO A 144 0.93 -11.17 -5.48
CA PRO A 144 2.29 -11.17 -4.96
C PRO A 144 2.35 -10.33 -3.69
N THR A 145 3.02 -10.85 -2.66
CA THR A 145 3.22 -10.12 -1.40
C THR A 145 3.91 -8.79 -1.69
N PRO A 146 3.30 -7.64 -1.33
CA PRO A 146 3.92 -6.34 -1.56
C PRO A 146 5.17 -6.19 -0.69
N GLN A 147 6.09 -5.32 -1.11
CA GLN A 147 7.21 -4.92 -0.27
C GLN A 147 6.66 -4.29 1.02
N MET A 148 7.18 -4.70 2.17
CA MET A 148 6.78 -4.12 3.45
C MET A 148 6.97 -2.60 3.41
N PHE A 149 6.01 -1.87 3.97
CA PHE A 149 6.04 -0.42 4.08
C PHE A 149 5.96 0.36 2.76
N THR A 150 5.40 -0.25 1.71
CA THR A 150 5.28 0.39 0.39
C THR A 150 3.84 0.30 -0.12
N ASP A 151 3.27 1.45 -0.48
CA ASP A 151 1.95 1.52 -1.10
C ASP A 151 1.99 0.93 -2.52
N LYS A 152 0.99 0.12 -2.86
CA LYS A 152 0.89 -0.54 -4.15
C LYS A 152 -0.57 -0.66 -4.59
N VAL A 153 -0.81 -0.44 -5.88
CA VAL A 153 -2.05 -0.78 -6.56
C VAL A 153 -1.74 -1.80 -7.63
N GLU A 154 -2.51 -2.90 -7.68
CA GLU A 154 -2.32 -3.98 -8.64
C GLU A 154 -3.66 -4.46 -9.18
N THR A 155 -3.73 -4.62 -10.50
CA THR A 155 -4.89 -5.18 -11.20
C THR A 155 -4.56 -6.58 -11.68
N ARG A 156 -5.43 -7.55 -11.37
CA ARG A 156 -5.31 -8.93 -11.82
C ARG A 156 -6.61 -9.42 -12.43
N ARG A 157 -6.49 -10.22 -13.49
CA ARG A 157 -7.62 -10.99 -14.02
C ARG A 157 -7.97 -12.07 -13.00
N VAL A 158 -9.26 -12.20 -12.70
CA VAL A 158 -9.76 -13.23 -11.80
C VAL A 158 -9.68 -14.59 -12.51
N PRO A 159 -9.10 -15.62 -11.87
CA PRO A 159 -9.07 -16.97 -12.45
C PRO A 159 -10.47 -17.54 -12.70
N HIS A 160 -10.62 -18.30 -13.78
CA HIS A 160 -11.85 -19.03 -14.14
C HIS A 160 -13.11 -18.16 -14.30
N SER A 161 -12.95 -16.84 -14.46
CA SER A 161 -14.06 -15.89 -14.57
C SER A 161 -14.30 -15.36 -15.99
N SER A 162 -13.54 -15.82 -16.97
CA SER A 162 -13.60 -15.31 -18.35
C SER A 162 -14.76 -15.96 -19.09
N ILE A 163 -15.50 -15.16 -19.86
CA ILE A 163 -16.68 -15.59 -20.62
C ILE A 163 -16.60 -14.99 -22.01
N VAL A 164 -16.93 -15.78 -23.03
CA VAL A 164 -17.14 -15.29 -24.40
C VAL A 164 -18.63 -15.12 -24.62
N LYS A 165 -19.03 -13.99 -25.20
CA LYS A 165 -20.40 -13.70 -25.62
C LYS A 165 -20.42 -13.24 -27.07
#